data_AF-A0AAJ8WKW8-F1
#
_entry.id   AF-A0AAJ8WKW8-F1
#
_cell.length_a   1.000
_cell.length_b   1.000
_cell.length_c   1.000
_cell.angle_alpha   90.00
_cell.angle_beta   90.00
_cell.angle_gamma   90.00
#
_symmetry.space_group_name_H-M   'P 1'
#
loop_
_entity.id
_entity.type
_entity.pdbx_description
1 polymer ?
#
loop_
_entity_poly.entity_id
_entity_poly.type
_entity_poly.pdbx_seq_one_letter_code
_entity_poly.pdbx_strand_id
1 'polypeptide(L)'
;MHIMEGFLPPVWALAWWLLFLPCLWYGLVRLRRIVQEDNHQKVLLALCGAFIFVLSALKIPSVTGSCSHPTGVGLAVILFGPGGVAILGAVVLLFQALLLAHGGLTTLGANGMSMAVIGPVVGYLVWKMACRAGLRRDVAVFLCAMLADLATYFVTSVQLGVAFPDPHAGATGSVVKFMGIFCLTQIPVAIAEGLLTVMIYDQLTKRQVITVQGH
;
A
#
# COMPACT_ATOMS: atom_id res chain seq x y z
N MET A 1 -2.76 -6.25 -4.97
CA MET A 1 -2.69 -6.90 -6.30
C MET A 1 -1.49 -6.36 -7.05
N HIS A 2 -0.43 -7.15 -7.18
CA HIS A 2 0.78 -6.71 -7.87
C HIS A 2 0.66 -6.97 -9.36
N ILE A 3 1.14 -6.03 -10.18
CA ILE A 3 1.34 -6.26 -11.61
C ILE A 3 2.54 -7.20 -11.75
N MET A 4 2.32 -8.36 -12.39
CA MET A 4 3.35 -9.39 -12.56
C MET A 4 4.48 -8.92 -13.49
N GLU A 5 5.66 -9.49 -13.29
CA GLU A 5 6.83 -9.27 -14.16
C GLU A 5 6.49 -9.50 -15.64
N GLY A 6 6.97 -8.60 -16.52
CA GLY A 6 6.75 -8.70 -17.96
C GLY A 6 5.33 -8.41 -18.44
N PHE A 7 4.39 -8.09 -17.54
CA PHE A 7 3.02 -7.75 -17.94
C PHE A 7 2.90 -6.37 -18.55
N LEU A 8 3.67 -5.38 -18.07
CA LEU A 8 3.65 -4.03 -18.64
C LEU A 8 4.59 -3.94 -19.85
N PRO A 9 4.18 -3.29 -20.96
CA PRO A 9 5.09 -2.98 -22.04
C PRO A 9 6.28 -2.15 -21.54
N PRO A 10 7.50 -2.32 -22.10
CA PRO A 10 8.71 -1.67 -21.58
C PRO A 10 8.62 -0.15 -21.45
N VAL A 11 7.92 0.50 -22.39
CA VAL A 11 7.70 1.97 -22.37
C VAL A 11 6.88 2.38 -21.14
N TRP A 12 5.83 1.64 -20.82
CA TRP A 12 4.99 1.91 -19.64
C TRP A 12 5.72 1.59 -18.34
N ALA A 13 6.47 0.49 -18.29
CA ALA A 13 7.31 0.16 -17.15
C ALA A 13 8.33 1.28 -16.85
N LEU A 14 9.01 1.79 -17.88
CA LEU A 14 9.92 2.94 -17.76
C LEU A 14 9.22 4.21 -17.28
N ALA A 15 8.05 4.52 -17.84
CA ALA A 15 7.29 5.71 -17.45
C ALA A 15 6.89 5.67 -15.97
N TRP A 16 6.44 4.51 -15.47
CA TRP A 16 6.10 4.35 -14.05
C TRP A 16 7.33 4.42 -13.14
N TRP A 17 8.46 3.88 -13.57
CA TRP A 17 9.73 4.07 -12.86
C TRP A 17 10.13 5.54 -12.79
N LEU A 18 10.03 6.30 -13.88
CA LEU A 18 10.33 7.72 -13.90
C LEU A 18 9.43 8.53 -12.95
N LEU A 19 8.16 8.14 -12.82
CA LEU A 19 7.24 8.75 -11.85
C LEU A 19 7.53 8.34 -10.40
N PHE A 20 7.98 7.09 -10.18
CA PHE A 20 8.26 6.56 -8.85
C PHE A 20 9.57 7.07 -8.25
N LEU A 21 10.61 7.25 -9.08
CA LEU A 21 11.95 7.63 -8.63
C LEU A 21 11.99 8.94 -7.81
N PRO A 22 11.29 10.03 -8.18
CA PRO A 22 11.24 11.24 -7.36
C PRO A 22 10.62 11.00 -5.98
N CYS A 23 9.56 10.19 -5.90
CA CYS A 23 8.91 9.83 -4.63
C CYS A 23 9.85 9.00 -3.75
N LEU A 24 10.55 8.04 -4.36
CA LEU A 24 11.53 7.20 -3.68
C LEU A 24 12.73 8.03 -3.19
N TRP A 25 13.22 8.95 -4.02
CA TRP A 25 14.29 9.90 -3.65
C TRP A 25 13.88 10.78 -2.47
N TYR A 26 12.69 11.39 -2.52
CA TYR A 26 12.16 12.19 -1.42
C TYR A 26 12.05 11.37 -0.12
N GLY A 27 11.55 10.13 -0.25
CA GLY A 27 11.57 9.15 0.83
C GLY A 27 12.98 8.99 1.41
N LEU A 28 13.96 8.63 0.58
CA LEU A 28 15.35 8.40 0.99
C LEU A 28 15.97 9.60 1.72
N VAL A 29 15.73 10.82 1.22
CA VAL A 29 16.20 12.05 1.87
C VAL A 29 15.58 12.21 3.26
N ARG A 30 14.28 11.99 3.39
CA ARG A 30 13.56 12.08 4.66
C ARG A 30 14.03 11.00 5.64
N LEU A 31 14.20 9.78 5.15
CA LEU A 31 14.73 8.68 5.93
C LEU A 31 16.13 8.99 6.44
N ARG A 32 17.00 9.48 5.57
CA ARG A 32 18.38 9.83 5.95
C ARG A 32 18.41 10.84 7.09
N ARG A 33 17.52 11.84 7.09
CA ARG A 33 17.40 12.80 8.20
C ARG A 33 16.98 12.12 9.50
N ILE A 34 15.90 11.33 9.47
CA ILE A 34 15.40 10.58 10.64
C ILE A 34 16.49 9.67 11.24
N VAL A 35 17.21 8.96 10.36
CA VAL A 35 18.31 8.03 10.68
C VAL A 35 19.54 8.76 11.23
N GLN A 36 19.78 10.01 10.84
CA GLN A 36 20.89 10.82 11.34
C GLN A 36 20.59 11.46 12.69
N GLU A 37 19.31 11.74 12.98
CA GLU A 37 18.87 12.32 14.24
C GLU A 37 18.88 11.28 15.38
N ASP A 38 18.51 10.03 15.12
CA ASP A 38 18.49 8.97 16.14
C ASP A 38 18.79 7.57 15.55
N ASN A 39 19.84 6.91 16.04
CA ASN A 39 20.22 5.56 15.63
C ASN A 39 19.16 4.50 16.02
N HIS A 40 18.38 4.73 17.08
CA HIS A 40 17.33 3.81 17.51
C HIS A 40 16.20 3.73 16.46
N GLN A 41 15.93 4.81 15.75
CA GLN A 41 14.91 4.83 14.70
C GLN A 41 15.28 3.98 13.48
N LYS A 42 16.57 3.75 13.22
CA LYS A 42 17.00 2.82 12.16
C LYS A 42 16.52 1.40 12.43
N VAL A 43 16.71 0.96 13.68
CA VAL A 43 16.35 -0.40 14.11
C VAL A 43 14.84 -0.56 14.09
N LEU A 44 14.11 0.44 14.61
CA LEU A 44 12.65 0.42 14.59
C LEU A 44 12.12 0.35 13.16
N LEU A 45 12.63 1.18 12.24
CA LEU A 45 12.19 1.17 10.86
C LEU A 45 12.47 -0.16 10.16
N ALA A 46 13.64 -0.75 10.38
CA ALA A 46 13.98 -2.06 9.82
C ALA A 46 13.05 -3.17 10.35
N LEU A 47 12.78 -3.19 11.66
CA LEU A 47 11.84 -4.12 12.27
C LEU A 47 10.43 -3.94 11.69
N CYS A 48 10.00 -2.71 11.46
CA CYS A 48 8.69 -2.41 10.90
C CYS A 48 8.58 -2.80 9.41
N GLY A 49 9.63 -2.58 8.63
CA GLY A 49 9.71 -3.10 7.26
C GLY A 49 9.64 -4.63 7.22
N ALA A 50 10.39 -5.30 8.09
CA ALA A 50 10.33 -6.76 8.23
C ALA A 50 8.94 -7.24 8.67
N PHE A 51 8.30 -6.54 9.61
CA PHE A 51 6.95 -6.85 10.07
C PHE A 51 5.92 -6.69 8.96
N ILE A 52 5.96 -5.59 8.19
CA ILE A 52 5.07 -5.37 7.03
C ILE A 52 5.29 -6.46 5.99
N PHE A 53 6.54 -6.81 5.68
CA PHE A 53 6.86 -7.90 4.76
C PHE A 53 6.29 -9.24 5.25
N VAL A 54 6.51 -9.61 6.52
CA VAL A 54 5.99 -10.85 7.10
C VAL A 54 4.46 -10.86 7.11
N LEU A 55 3.82 -9.77 7.52
CA LEU A 55 2.37 -9.63 7.43
C LEU A 55 1.88 -9.86 6.00
N SER A 56 2.55 -9.26 5.02
CA SER A 56 2.21 -9.44 3.59
C SER A 56 2.44 -10.84 3.05
N ALA A 57 3.16 -11.70 3.79
CA ALA A 57 3.33 -13.11 3.45
C ALA A 57 2.29 -14.02 4.12
N LEU A 58 1.53 -13.53 5.10
CA LEU A 58 0.48 -14.30 5.76
C LEU A 58 -0.72 -14.46 4.84
N LYS A 59 -1.11 -15.72 4.58
CA LYS A 59 -2.29 -16.04 3.77
C LYS A 59 -3.53 -15.96 4.64
N ILE A 60 -4.44 -15.06 4.32
CA ILE A 60 -5.75 -14.92 4.94
C ILE A 60 -6.80 -15.50 3.96
N PRO A 61 -7.69 -16.39 4.41
CA PRO A 61 -8.79 -16.86 3.58
C PRO A 61 -9.70 -15.68 3.22
N SER A 62 -9.91 -15.44 1.92
CA SER A 62 -10.86 -14.42 1.47
C SER A 62 -12.28 -14.97 1.45
N VAL A 63 -13.26 -14.08 1.59
CA VAL A 63 -14.70 -14.39 1.61
C VAL A 63 -15.17 -15.05 0.29
N THR A 64 -14.43 -14.89 -0.80
CA THR A 64 -14.78 -15.43 -2.13
C THR A 64 -14.01 -16.70 -2.50
N GLY A 65 -13.38 -17.39 -1.53
CA GLY A 65 -12.66 -18.65 -1.78
C GLY A 65 -11.27 -18.50 -2.43
N SER A 66 -10.75 -17.27 -2.52
CA SER A 66 -9.37 -16.99 -2.93
C SER A 66 -8.42 -16.91 -1.72
N CYS A 67 -7.12 -17.11 -1.93
CA CYS A 67 -6.09 -16.80 -0.94
C CYS A 67 -5.60 -15.36 -1.18
N SER A 68 -5.76 -14.50 -0.18
CA SER A 68 -5.25 -13.12 -0.21
C SER A 68 -4.22 -12.93 0.89
N HIS A 69 -3.44 -11.87 0.80
CA HIS A 69 -2.50 -11.47 1.84
C HIS A 69 -2.78 -10.02 2.22
N PRO A 70 -2.69 -9.66 3.51
CA PRO A 70 -2.89 -8.28 3.92
C PRO A 70 -1.72 -7.44 3.40
N THR A 71 -2.02 -6.31 2.76
CA THR A 71 -0.99 -5.43 2.23
C THR A 71 -0.27 -4.62 3.32
N GLY A 72 -0.90 -4.46 4.48
CA GLY A 72 -0.36 -3.76 5.65
C GLY A 72 -0.28 -2.25 5.47
N VAL A 73 -0.86 -1.70 4.40
CA VAL A 73 -0.71 -0.30 3.98
C VAL A 73 -1.30 0.64 5.02
N GLY A 74 -2.54 0.39 5.46
CA GLY A 74 -3.22 1.22 6.46
C GLY A 74 -2.46 1.28 7.79
N LEU A 75 -2.00 0.14 8.29
CA LEU A 75 -1.22 0.07 9.53
C LEU A 75 0.11 0.82 9.40
N ALA A 76 0.84 0.59 8.30
CA ALA A 76 2.12 1.24 8.05
C ALA A 76 1.97 2.77 7.99
N VAL A 77 0.89 3.26 7.39
CA VAL A 77 0.59 4.70 7.31
C VAL A 77 0.31 5.30 8.67
N ILE A 78 -0.46 4.62 9.51
CA ILE A 78 -0.78 5.11 10.86
C ILE A 78 0.48 5.19 11.72
N LEU A 79 1.40 4.23 11.57
CA LEU A 79 2.62 4.14 12.37
C LEU A 79 3.76 5.04 11.88
N PHE A 80 4.00 5.13 10.57
CA PHE A 80 5.19 5.78 9.99
C PHE A 80 4.87 7.01 9.13
N GLY A 81 3.59 7.24 8.85
CA GLY A 81 3.15 8.25 7.91
C GLY A 81 3.53 7.94 6.45
N PRO A 82 2.97 8.66 5.47
CA PRO A 82 3.15 8.36 4.06
C PRO A 82 4.61 8.48 3.59
N GLY A 83 5.40 9.36 4.23
CA GLY A 83 6.82 9.53 3.91
C GLY A 83 7.68 8.33 4.28
N GLY A 84 7.42 7.68 5.42
CA GLY A 84 8.12 6.46 5.83
C GLY A 84 7.68 5.25 5.01
N VAL A 85 6.38 5.15 4.73
CA VAL A 85 5.80 4.05 3.94
C VAL A 85 6.33 4.03 2.49
N ALA A 86 6.65 5.18 1.88
CA ALA A 86 7.18 5.21 0.52
C ALA A 86 8.45 4.36 0.31
N ILE A 87 9.37 4.37 1.28
CA ILE A 87 10.61 3.59 1.19
C ILE A 87 10.38 2.18 1.70
N LEU A 88 9.69 2.04 2.84
CA LEU A 88 9.39 0.73 3.41
C LEU A 88 8.65 -0.13 2.39
N GLY A 89 7.64 0.45 1.72
CA GLY A 89 6.90 -0.17 0.64
C GLY A 89 7.79 -0.53 -0.55
N ALA A 90 8.73 0.34 -0.96
CA ALA A 90 9.67 0.01 -2.03
C ALA A 90 10.56 -1.20 -1.69
N VAL A 91 11.07 -1.26 -0.46
CA VAL A 91 11.90 -2.38 0.03
C VAL A 91 11.08 -3.66 0.16
N VAL A 92 9.86 -3.58 0.71
CA VAL A 92 8.92 -4.71 0.81
C VAL A 92 8.59 -5.25 -0.57
N LEU A 93 8.27 -4.38 -1.53
CA LEU A 93 7.98 -4.75 -2.92
C LEU A 93 9.17 -5.41 -3.61
N LEU A 94 10.39 -4.94 -3.33
CA LEU A 94 11.61 -5.56 -3.84
C LEU A 94 11.76 -6.99 -3.29
N PHE A 95 11.57 -7.19 -1.99
CA PHE A 95 11.63 -8.54 -1.41
C PHE A 95 10.48 -9.43 -1.86
N GLN A 96 9.28 -8.89 -2.07
CA GLN A 96 8.17 -9.66 -2.63
C GLN A 96 8.47 -10.14 -4.06
N ALA A 97 9.06 -9.28 -4.89
CA ALA A 97 9.47 -9.64 -6.24
C ALA A 97 10.58 -10.71 -6.24
N LEU A 98 11.59 -10.57 -5.37
CA LEU A 98 12.76 -11.45 -5.34
C LEU A 98 12.54 -12.79 -4.60
N LEU A 99 11.84 -12.77 -3.46
CA LEU A 99 11.74 -13.93 -2.56
C LEU A 99 10.42 -14.69 -2.71
N LEU A 100 9.33 -13.98 -3.03
CA LEU A 100 7.99 -14.57 -3.11
C LEU A 100 7.51 -14.75 -4.55
N ALA A 101 8.32 -14.34 -5.53
CA ALA A 101 7.93 -14.26 -6.95
C ALA A 101 6.58 -13.54 -7.13
N HIS A 102 6.35 -12.51 -6.30
CA HIS A 102 5.10 -11.77 -6.26
C HIS A 102 5.34 -10.33 -6.71
N GLY A 103 4.77 -9.98 -7.87
CA GLY A 103 5.06 -8.71 -8.56
C GLY A 103 6.18 -8.86 -9.59
N GLY A 104 7.05 -7.86 -9.68
CA GLY A 104 8.13 -7.81 -10.67
C GLY A 104 9.10 -6.65 -10.43
N LEU A 105 10.30 -6.77 -10.98
CA LEU A 105 11.34 -5.72 -11.01
C LEU A 105 11.02 -4.65 -12.06
N THR A 106 10.57 -5.04 -13.26
CA THR A 106 10.18 -4.06 -14.29
C THR A 106 8.91 -3.33 -13.88
N THR A 107 7.99 -4.02 -13.20
CA THR A 107 6.73 -3.48 -12.72
C THR A 107 6.83 -2.86 -11.33
N LEU A 108 8.01 -2.89 -10.69
CA LEU A 108 8.22 -2.33 -9.35
C LEU A 108 7.89 -0.84 -9.28
N GLY A 109 8.20 -0.06 -10.31
CA GLY A 109 7.83 1.35 -10.38
C GLY A 109 6.31 1.56 -10.35
N ALA A 110 5.56 0.75 -11.10
CA ALA A 110 4.10 0.83 -11.15
C ALA A 110 3.47 0.39 -9.82
N ASN A 111 3.90 -0.76 -9.30
CA ASN A 111 3.46 -1.28 -8.00
C ASN A 111 3.84 -0.34 -6.85
N GLY A 112 5.02 0.28 -6.92
CA GLY A 112 5.50 1.26 -5.94
C GLY A 112 4.64 2.52 -5.93
N MET A 113 4.27 3.04 -7.10
CA MET A 113 3.37 4.19 -7.18
C MET A 113 1.99 3.92 -6.60
N SER A 114 1.41 2.74 -6.84
CA SER A 114 0.10 2.41 -6.27
C SER A 114 0.18 2.11 -4.77
N MET A 115 1.07 1.20 -4.35
CA MET A 115 1.09 0.62 -3.00
C MET A 115 1.95 1.39 -2.00
N ALA A 116 3.05 2.00 -2.44
CA ALA A 116 3.98 2.70 -1.56
C ALA A 116 3.76 4.22 -1.55
N VAL A 117 3.05 4.77 -2.54
CA VAL A 117 2.81 6.22 -2.64
C VAL A 117 1.33 6.56 -2.54
N ILE A 118 0.53 6.20 -3.55
CA ILE A 118 -0.85 6.73 -3.66
C ILE A 118 -1.77 6.12 -2.60
N GLY A 119 -1.77 4.80 -2.43
CA GLY A 119 -2.52 4.13 -1.36
C GLY A 119 -2.22 4.73 0.01
N PRO A 120 -0.93 4.81 0.42
CA PRO A 120 -0.52 5.44 1.68
C PRO A 120 -0.95 6.90 1.85
N VAL A 121 -0.84 7.71 0.79
CA VAL A 121 -1.26 9.12 0.82
C VAL A 121 -2.77 9.23 1.00
N VAL A 122 -3.56 8.43 0.27
CA VAL A 122 -5.03 8.43 0.40
C VAL A 122 -5.43 7.96 1.80
N GLY A 123 -4.86 6.86 2.30
CA GLY A 123 -5.09 6.38 3.66
C GLY A 123 -4.80 7.44 4.71
N TYR A 124 -3.66 8.13 4.59
CA TYR A 124 -3.28 9.18 5.53
C TYR A 124 -4.25 10.38 5.52
N LEU A 125 -4.70 10.80 4.33
CA LEU A 125 -5.68 11.86 4.18
C LEU A 125 -7.02 11.46 4.82
N VAL A 126 -7.48 10.24 4.55
CA VAL A 126 -8.70 9.68 5.15
C VAL A 126 -8.57 9.64 6.67
N TRP A 127 -7.46 9.12 7.20
CA TRP A 127 -7.19 9.09 8.64
C TRP A 127 -7.29 10.49 9.26
N LYS A 128 -6.62 11.47 8.66
CA LYS A 128 -6.61 12.86 9.16
C LYS A 128 -7.98 13.52 9.10
N MET A 129 -8.74 13.31 8.02
CA MET A 129 -10.09 13.82 7.87
C MET A 129 -11.05 13.15 8.86
N ALA A 130 -10.95 11.83 9.04
CA ALA A 130 -11.77 11.09 9.99
C ALA A 130 -11.52 11.53 11.43
N CYS A 131 -10.25 11.75 11.80
CA CYS A 131 -9.90 12.28 13.12
C CYS A 131 -10.43 13.69 13.32
N ARG A 132 -10.36 14.56 12.30
CA ARG A 132 -10.91 15.93 12.37
C ARG A 132 -12.43 15.98 12.44
N ALA A 133 -13.10 15.01 11.84
CA ALA A 133 -14.55 14.86 11.92
C ALA A 133 -15.03 14.32 13.28
N GLY A 134 -14.11 14.00 14.21
CA GLY A 134 -14.46 13.45 15.52
C GLY A 134 -14.94 12.00 15.47
N LEU A 135 -14.62 11.25 14.40
CA LEU A 135 -14.96 9.84 14.32
C LEU A 135 -14.18 9.04 15.37
N ARG A 136 -14.79 7.93 15.83
CA ARG A 136 -14.10 6.97 16.70
C ARG A 136 -12.82 6.48 16.05
N ARG A 137 -11.74 6.34 16.84
CA ARG A 137 -10.42 5.91 16.35
C ARG A 137 -10.51 4.59 15.58
N ASP A 138 -11.26 3.61 16.07
CA ASP A 138 -11.48 2.32 15.40
C ASP A 138 -12.04 2.50 13.98
N VAL A 139 -13.03 3.40 13.82
CA VAL A 139 -13.65 3.68 12.52
C VAL A 139 -12.67 4.43 11.61
N ALA A 140 -11.91 5.37 12.15
CA ALA A 140 -10.87 6.06 11.40
C ALA A 140 -9.78 5.10 10.89
N VAL A 141 -9.38 4.10 11.71
CA VAL A 141 -8.39 3.08 11.32
C VAL A 141 -8.96 2.19 10.22
N PHE A 142 -10.20 1.72 10.39
CA PHE A 142 -10.90 0.92 9.40
C PHE A 142 -10.98 1.63 8.05
N LEU A 143 -11.44 2.89 8.04
CA LEU A 143 -11.57 3.70 6.83
C LEU A 143 -10.20 3.97 6.19
N CYS A 144 -9.17 4.23 6.99
CA CYS A 144 -7.80 4.44 6.51
C CYS A 144 -7.31 3.23 5.72
N ALA A 145 -7.40 2.02 6.30
CA ALA A 145 -6.96 0.79 5.65
C ALA A 145 -7.81 0.47 4.40
N MET A 146 -9.13 0.42 4.55
CA MET A 146 -10.03 0.07 3.46
C MET A 146 -9.89 1.00 2.25
N LEU A 147 -9.81 2.32 2.48
CA LEU A 147 -9.70 3.28 1.37
C LEU A 147 -8.27 3.37 0.79
N ALA A 148 -7.23 3.08 1.57
CA ALA A 148 -5.87 2.95 1.04
C ALA A 148 -5.75 1.75 0.08
N ASP A 149 -6.36 0.63 0.44
CA ASP A 149 -6.37 -0.58 -0.39
C ASP A 149 -7.18 -0.32 -1.67
N LEU A 150 -8.40 0.22 -1.55
CA LEU A 150 -9.22 0.59 -2.70
C LEU A 150 -8.54 1.59 -3.63
N ALA A 151 -7.82 2.58 -3.08
CA ALA A 151 -7.03 3.51 -3.89
C ALA A 151 -5.88 2.80 -4.64
N THR A 152 -5.19 1.88 -3.99
CA THR A 152 -4.15 1.05 -4.62
C THR A 152 -4.73 0.27 -5.80
N TYR A 153 -5.89 -0.35 -5.62
CA TYR A 153 -6.56 -1.12 -6.67
C TYR A 153 -7.02 -0.23 -7.81
N PHE A 154 -7.60 0.93 -7.50
CA PHE A 154 -8.00 1.91 -8.50
C PHE A 154 -6.81 2.36 -9.37
N VAL A 155 -5.69 2.74 -8.75
CA VAL A 155 -4.48 3.14 -9.47
C VAL A 155 -3.97 2.00 -10.34
N THR A 156 -3.97 0.77 -9.82
CA THR A 156 -3.53 -0.40 -10.59
C THR A 156 -4.44 -0.66 -11.79
N SER A 157 -5.75 -0.51 -11.65
CA SER A 157 -6.70 -0.58 -12.77
C SER A 157 -6.46 0.52 -13.81
N VAL A 158 -6.10 1.73 -13.37
CA VAL A 158 -5.72 2.83 -14.28
C VAL A 158 -4.43 2.49 -15.02
N GLN A 159 -3.40 2.02 -14.32
CA GLN A 159 -2.13 1.59 -14.89
C GLN A 159 -2.32 0.57 -16.01
N LEU A 160 -3.14 -0.46 -15.75
CA LEU A 160 -3.43 -1.50 -16.73
C LEU A 160 -4.33 -1.01 -17.86
N GLY A 161 -5.36 -0.20 -17.55
CA GLY A 161 -6.29 0.28 -18.56
C GLY A 161 -5.66 1.23 -19.57
N VAL A 162 -4.68 2.05 -19.14
CA VAL A 162 -3.92 2.91 -20.05
C VAL A 162 -2.86 2.12 -20.83
N ALA A 163 -2.26 1.10 -20.23
CA ALA A 163 -1.31 0.23 -20.92
C ALA A 163 -1.97 -0.68 -21.97
N PHE A 164 -3.23 -1.08 -21.74
CA PHE A 164 -4.00 -2.00 -22.57
C PHE A 164 -5.37 -1.40 -22.93
N PRO A 165 -5.42 -0.35 -23.77
CA PRO A 165 -6.67 0.28 -24.15
C PRO A 165 -7.56 -0.66 -24.97
N ASP A 166 -8.86 -0.62 -24.70
CA ASP A 166 -9.86 -1.45 -25.38
C ASP A 166 -10.04 -0.98 -26.84
N PRO A 167 -10.18 -1.89 -27.81
CA PRO A 167 -10.33 -1.52 -29.21
C PRO A 167 -11.56 -0.64 -29.51
N HIS A 168 -12.63 -0.75 -28.71
CA HIS A 168 -13.89 -0.02 -28.93
C HIS A 168 -14.06 1.14 -27.95
N ALA A 169 -13.70 0.94 -26.69
CA ALA A 169 -13.94 1.90 -25.61
C ALA A 169 -12.67 2.59 -25.10
N GLY A 170 -11.51 2.33 -25.72
CA GLY A 170 -10.23 2.96 -25.39
C GLY A 170 -9.75 2.65 -23.97
N ALA A 171 -8.88 3.52 -23.44
CA ALA A 171 -8.30 3.34 -22.10
C ALA A 171 -9.37 3.33 -21.00
N THR A 172 -10.38 4.20 -21.09
CA THR A 172 -11.46 4.29 -20.09
C THR A 172 -12.28 3.00 -20.05
N GLY A 173 -12.57 2.40 -21.20
CA GLY A 173 -13.22 1.09 -21.29
C GLY A 173 -12.43 -0.01 -20.57
N SER A 174 -11.12 -0.07 -20.78
CA SER A 174 -10.26 -1.03 -20.09
C SER A 174 -10.17 -0.78 -18.59
N VAL A 175 -10.07 0.48 -18.15
CA VAL A 175 -10.07 0.82 -16.72
C VAL A 175 -11.34 0.30 -16.05
N VAL A 176 -12.52 0.53 -16.65
CA VAL A 176 -13.80 0.04 -16.11
C VAL A 176 -13.82 -1.49 -16.06
N LYS A 177 -13.32 -2.18 -17.09
CA LYS A 177 -13.22 -3.64 -17.12
C LYS A 177 -12.32 -4.18 -16.00
N PHE A 178 -11.09 -3.66 -15.89
CA PHE A 178 -10.15 -4.06 -14.84
C PHE A 178 -10.70 -3.76 -13.45
N MET A 179 -11.30 -2.59 -13.26
CA MET A 179 -11.91 -2.21 -11.99
C MET A 179 -13.09 -3.12 -11.65
N GLY A 180 -13.96 -3.45 -12.61
CA GLY A 180 -15.08 -4.38 -12.41
C GLY A 180 -14.62 -5.78 -11.97
N ILE A 181 -13.59 -6.32 -12.61
CA ILE A 181 -13.02 -7.63 -12.25
C ILE A 181 -12.37 -7.58 -10.86
N PHE A 182 -11.59 -6.53 -10.59
CA PHE A 182 -10.89 -6.41 -9.32
C PHE A 182 -11.86 -6.14 -8.16
N CYS A 183 -12.91 -5.34 -8.33
CA CYS A 183 -13.89 -5.05 -7.28
C CYS A 183 -14.46 -6.32 -6.63
N LEU A 184 -14.73 -7.37 -7.41
CA LEU A 184 -15.29 -8.64 -6.91
C LEU A 184 -14.42 -9.30 -5.85
N THR A 185 -13.10 -9.20 -5.98
CA THR A 185 -12.13 -9.81 -5.05
C THR A 185 -11.57 -8.80 -4.06
N GLN A 186 -11.38 -7.56 -4.49
CA GLN A 186 -10.64 -6.57 -3.74
C GLN A 186 -11.49 -5.78 -2.74
N ILE A 187 -12.80 -5.60 -2.97
CA ILE A 187 -13.68 -5.00 -1.96
C ILE A 187 -13.77 -5.91 -0.72
N PRO A 188 -14.02 -7.24 -0.85
CA PRO A 188 -13.98 -8.13 0.30
C PRO A 188 -12.64 -8.12 1.04
N VAL A 189 -11.53 -8.09 0.30
CA VAL A 189 -10.18 -8.03 0.88
C VAL A 189 -9.96 -6.73 1.63
N ALA A 190 -10.31 -5.57 1.05
CA ALA A 190 -10.17 -4.26 1.70
C ALA A 190 -10.99 -4.15 2.99
N ILE A 191 -12.19 -4.76 3.03
CA ILE A 191 -13.00 -4.82 4.25
C ILE A 191 -12.33 -5.72 5.30
N ALA A 192 -11.87 -6.90 4.90
CA ALA A 192 -11.19 -7.84 5.80
C ALA A 192 -9.90 -7.24 6.37
N GLU A 193 -9.11 -6.57 5.54
CA GLU A 193 -7.88 -5.88 5.94
C GLU A 193 -8.18 -4.66 6.83
N GLY A 194 -9.26 -3.93 6.57
CA GLY A 194 -9.76 -2.89 7.46
C GLY A 194 -10.03 -3.41 8.86
N LEU A 195 -10.76 -4.53 8.98
CA LEU A 195 -11.06 -5.16 10.28
C LEU A 195 -9.80 -5.69 10.97
N LEU A 196 -8.90 -6.34 10.21
CA LEU A 196 -7.62 -6.82 10.73
C LEU A 196 -6.79 -5.66 11.29
N THR A 197 -6.74 -4.53 10.56
CA THR A 197 -5.97 -3.35 10.97
C THR A 197 -6.52 -2.75 12.26
N VAL A 198 -7.85 -2.68 12.41
CA VAL A 198 -8.48 -2.25 13.68
C VAL A 198 -8.09 -3.18 14.83
N MET A 199 -8.17 -4.50 14.63
CA MET A 199 -7.81 -5.47 15.66
C MET A 199 -6.35 -5.34 16.08
N ILE A 200 -5.43 -5.19 15.12
CA ILE A 200 -4.00 -4.99 15.42
C ILE A 200 -3.78 -3.67 16.15
N TYR A 201 -4.41 -2.59 15.69
CA TYR A 201 -4.30 -1.27 16.30
C TYR A 201 -4.77 -1.26 17.76
N ASP A 202 -5.91 -1.89 18.05
CA ASP A 202 -6.45 -2.00 19.40
C ASP A 202 -5.50 -2.81 20.32
N GLN A 203 -4.94 -3.91 19.82
CA GLN A 203 -3.95 -4.70 20.57
C GLN A 203 -2.66 -3.93 20.87
N LEU A 204 -2.16 -3.17 19.90
CA LEU A 204 -0.96 -2.35 20.08
C LEU A 204 -1.20 -1.21 21.08
N THR A 205 -2.40 -0.62 21.05
CA THR A 205 -2.82 0.44 21.99
C THR A 205 -2.98 -0.11 23.41
N LYS A 206 -3.65 -1.26 23.57
CA LYS A 206 -3.83 -1.94 24.86
C LYS A 206 -2.51 -2.33 25.53
N ARG A 207 -1.51 -2.71 24.74
CA ARG A 207 -0.18 -3.09 25.22
C ARG A 207 0.78 -1.92 25.41
N GLN A 208 0.32 -0.68 25.22
CA GLN A 208 1.13 0.56 25.30
C GLN A 208 2.40 0.55 24.42
N VAL A 209 2.42 -0.26 23.37
CA VAL A 209 3.57 -0.34 22.44
C VAL A 209 3.65 0.93 21.58
N ILE A 210 2.51 1.60 21.38
CA ILE A 210 2.43 2.88 20.69
C ILE A 210 1.87 3.91 21.68
N THR A 211 2.65 4.94 22.00
CA THR A 211 2.11 6.14 22.64
C THR A 211 1.45 6.94 21.52
N VAL A 212 0.12 6.91 21.44
CA VAL A 212 -0.62 7.78 20.51
C VAL A 212 -0.40 9.22 20.96
N GLN A 213 0.66 9.86 20.45
CA GLN A 213 0.78 11.30 20.55
C GLN A 213 -0.36 11.88 19.70
N GLY A 214 -1.28 12.56 20.39
CA GLY A 214 -2.39 13.25 19.76
C GLY A 214 -1.87 14.22 18.70
N HIS A 215 -2.15 13.92 17.44
CA HIS A 215 -2.15 14.86 16.34
C HIS A 215 -3.60 15.16 15.94
#